data_AF-A0A537NLL9-F1
#
_entry.id   AF-A0A537NLL9-F1
#
_cell.length_a   1.000
_cell.length_b   1.000
_cell.length_c   1.000
_cell.angle_alpha   90.00
_cell.angle_beta   90.00
_cell.angle_gamma   90.00
#
_symmetry.space_group_name_H-M   'P 1'
#
loop_
_entity.id
_entity.type
_entity.pdbx_description
1 polymer ?
#
loop_
_entity_poly.entity_id
_entity_poly.type
_entity_poly.pdbx_seq_one_letter_code
_entity_poly.pdbx_strand_id
1 'polypeptide(L)'
;MRPEQATAGDLRYQLSFGQTARECRVQDGTMYIKVGVQGRVILGPFGRPGSVDVPLRYAVVREGPEPRTIITKFKRVGATIAADQSHVQFVDIEEGLAFPLPPAAELSSYVVYVGFDEMGDRNERKPERPARKPVARQQ
;
A
#
# COMPACT_ATOMS: atom_id res chain seq x y z
N MET A 1 -8.28 10.31 -24.61
CA MET A 1 -9.11 11.26 -23.83
C MET A 1 -8.30 11.71 -22.63
N ARG A 2 -8.08 13.01 -22.47
CA ARG A 2 -7.45 13.58 -21.26
C ARG A 2 -8.51 13.51 -20.15
N PRO A 3 -8.23 12.96 -18.96
CA PRO A 3 -9.21 12.99 -17.89
C PRO A 3 -9.56 14.45 -17.60
N GLU A 4 -10.85 14.77 -17.54
CA GLU A 4 -11.35 16.06 -17.07
C GLU A 4 -10.67 16.33 -15.70
N GLN A 5 -10.05 17.50 -15.53
CA GLN A 5 -9.41 17.81 -14.25
C GLN A 5 -10.49 17.89 -13.17
N ALA A 6 -10.39 17.03 -12.15
CA ALA A 6 -11.29 17.04 -11.02
C ALA A 6 -11.35 18.46 -10.42
N THR A 7 -12.56 18.98 -10.26
CA THR A 7 -12.80 20.29 -9.65
C THR A 7 -13.10 20.14 -8.16
N ALA A 8 -13.12 21.24 -7.41
CA ALA A 8 -13.67 21.23 -6.04
C ALA A 8 -15.12 20.74 -5.99
N GLY A 9 -15.84 20.83 -7.12
CA GLY A 9 -17.19 20.32 -7.36
C GLY A 9 -17.34 18.80 -7.28
N ASP A 10 -16.24 18.06 -7.41
CA ASP A 10 -16.25 16.61 -7.54
C ASP A 10 -15.73 15.89 -6.29
N LEU A 11 -15.21 16.64 -5.31
CA LEU A 11 -14.55 16.09 -4.13
C LEU A 11 -15.58 15.53 -3.13
N ARG A 12 -15.63 14.21 -3.02
CA ARG A 12 -16.47 13.49 -2.04
C ARG A 12 -15.79 13.32 -0.70
N TYR A 13 -14.52 12.95 -0.72
CA TYR A 13 -13.70 12.85 0.48
C TYR A 13 -12.23 13.03 0.12
N GLN A 14 -11.44 13.42 1.11
CA GLN A 14 -9.99 13.48 1.05
C GLN A 14 -9.40 12.51 2.08
N LEU A 15 -8.40 11.75 1.65
CA LEU A 15 -7.60 10.90 2.51
C LEU A 15 -6.26 11.57 2.79
N SER A 16 -5.79 11.48 4.02
CA SER A 16 -4.44 11.94 4.39
C SER A 16 -3.81 11.02 5.42
N PHE A 17 -2.48 10.91 5.36
CA PHE A 17 -1.69 10.33 6.44
C PHE A 17 -1.34 11.43 7.45
N GLY A 18 -1.46 11.11 8.74
CA GLY A 18 -1.06 11.97 9.84
C GLY A 18 0.23 11.49 10.50
N GLN A 19 0.25 10.23 10.92
CA GLN A 19 1.41 9.62 11.58
C GLN A 19 1.76 8.29 10.94
N THR A 20 3.05 7.98 10.94
CA THR A 20 3.57 6.68 10.53
C THR A 20 4.58 6.22 11.57
N ALA A 21 4.66 4.90 11.76
CA ALA A 21 5.60 4.26 12.66
C ALA A 21 6.11 2.97 12.02
N ARG A 22 7.36 2.60 12.34
CA ARG A 22 7.92 1.31 11.95
C ARG A 22 8.63 0.66 13.13
N GLU A 23 8.41 -0.64 13.29
CA GLU A 23 9.18 -1.49 14.19
C GLU A 23 9.91 -2.53 13.35
N CYS A 24 11.22 -2.65 13.52
CA CYS A 24 12.03 -3.63 12.80
C CYS A 24 12.68 -4.56 13.80
N ARG A 25 12.52 -5.88 13.60
CA ARG A 25 13.17 -6.91 14.41
C ARG A 25 13.86 -7.92 13.50
N VAL A 26 15.05 -8.34 13.89
CA VAL A 26 15.78 -9.40 13.22
C VAL A 26 15.64 -10.68 14.03
N GLN A 27 15.22 -11.76 13.39
CA GLN A 27 15.12 -13.08 13.99
C GLN A 27 15.52 -14.13 12.96
N ASP A 28 16.45 -15.02 13.31
CA ASP A 28 16.86 -16.17 12.49
C ASP A 28 17.21 -15.80 11.03
N GLY A 29 17.98 -14.72 10.84
CA GLY A 29 18.38 -14.24 9.51
C GLY A 29 17.26 -13.60 8.71
N THR A 30 16.11 -13.33 9.31
CA THR A 30 14.95 -12.69 8.67
C THR A 30 14.70 -11.32 9.30
N MET A 31 14.48 -10.31 8.46
CA MET A 31 13.97 -9.01 8.86
C MET A 31 12.45 -9.07 8.91
N TYR A 32 11.86 -8.74 10.06
CA TYR A 32 10.42 -8.54 10.23
C TYR A 32 10.14 -7.07 10.49
N ILE A 33 9.21 -6.50 9.75
CA ILE A 33 8.81 -5.11 9.87
C ILE A 33 7.32 -5.04 10.20
N LYS A 34 6.98 -4.29 11.25
CA LYS A 34 5.63 -3.78 11.48
C LYS A 34 5.56 -2.34 11.03
N VAL A 35 4.51 -1.98 10.28
CA VAL A 35 4.27 -0.62 9.83
C VAL A 35 2.92 -0.18 10.35
N GLY A 36 2.92 0.84 11.20
CA GLY A 36 1.72 1.48 11.71
C GLY A 36 1.45 2.78 10.96
N VAL A 37 0.19 3.02 10.60
CA VAL A 37 -0.23 4.25 9.93
C VAL A 37 -1.49 4.76 10.62
N GLN A 38 -1.53 6.06 10.83
CA GLN A 38 -2.72 6.78 11.27
C GLN A 38 -3.00 7.86 10.25
N GLY A 39 -4.24 7.90 9.77
CA GLY A 39 -4.69 8.88 8.80
C GLY A 39 -6.05 9.44 9.14
N ARG A 40 -6.62 10.20 8.21
CA ARG A 40 -7.93 10.81 8.33
C ARG A 40 -8.67 10.72 7.00
N VAL A 41 -9.98 10.52 7.10
CA VAL A 41 -10.93 10.74 6.01
C VAL A 41 -11.70 12.02 6.33
N ILE A 42 -11.72 12.96 5.41
CA ILE A 42 -12.42 14.24 5.55
C ILE A 42 -13.46 14.33 4.44
N LEU A 43 -14.71 14.67 4.75
CA LEU A 43 -15.74 14.92 3.75
C LEU A 43 -15.36 16.13 2.89
N GLY A 44 -15.49 15.97 1.58
CA GLY A 44 -15.46 17.08 0.65
C GLY A 44 -16.83 17.76 0.54
N PRO A 45 -16.93 18.90 -0.17
CA PRO A 45 -18.18 19.67 -0.28
C PRO A 45 -19.35 18.87 -0.87
N PHE A 46 -19.07 17.81 -1.64
CA PHE A 46 -20.07 16.94 -2.27
C PHE A 46 -20.11 15.54 -1.65
N GLY A 47 -19.41 15.36 -0.52
CA GLY A 47 -19.45 14.15 0.29
C GLY A 47 -20.72 14.04 1.12
N ARG A 48 -21.05 12.82 1.54
CA ARG A 48 -22.08 12.55 2.54
C ARG A 48 -21.48 11.61 3.60
N PRO A 49 -21.94 11.70 4.87
CA PRO A 49 -21.60 10.73 5.90
C PRO A 49 -21.82 9.28 5.42
N GLY A 50 -20.99 8.36 5.91
CA GLY A 50 -20.99 6.97 5.47
C GLY A 50 -19.63 6.31 5.59
N SER A 51 -19.54 5.08 5.10
CA SER A 51 -18.31 4.29 5.08
C SER A 51 -17.44 4.61 3.87
N VAL A 52 -16.15 4.79 4.12
CA VAL A 52 -15.10 4.94 3.11
C VAL A 52 -14.12 3.79 3.27
N ASP A 53 -13.87 3.07 2.17
CA ASP A 53 -12.84 2.04 2.11
C ASP A 53 -11.51 2.70 1.76
N VAL A 54 -10.59 2.77 2.72
CA VAL A 54 -9.25 3.34 2.55
C VAL A 54 -8.34 2.26 1.94
N PRO A 55 -7.86 2.40 0.69
CA PRO A 55 -7.07 1.38 0.03
C PRO A 55 -5.58 1.57 0.33
N LEU A 56 -5.04 0.84 1.30
CA LEU A 56 -3.65 0.96 1.73
C LEU A 56 -2.76 -0.07 1.06
N ARG A 57 -1.59 0.39 0.61
CA ARG A 57 -0.51 -0.45 0.10
C ARG A 57 0.73 -0.23 0.93
N TYR A 58 1.28 -1.32 1.45
CA TYR A 58 2.58 -1.37 2.10
C TYR A 58 3.57 -2.09 1.19
N ALA A 59 4.77 -1.56 1.02
CA ALA A 59 5.81 -2.22 0.24
C ALA A 59 7.19 -2.00 0.86
N VAL A 60 8.05 -2.99 0.71
CA VAL A 60 9.49 -2.83 0.91
C VAL A 60 10.14 -2.92 -0.46
N VAL A 61 10.92 -1.90 -0.81
CA VAL A 61 11.61 -1.80 -2.10
C VAL A 61 13.10 -1.67 -1.83
N ARG A 62 13.91 -2.47 -2.51
CA ARG A 62 15.34 -2.23 -2.62
C ARG A 62 15.54 -1.21 -3.73
N GLU A 63 15.89 0.00 -3.37
CA GLU A 63 16.21 1.07 -4.29
C GLU A 63 17.59 0.90 -4.94
N GLY A 64 17.82 1.66 -6.00
CA GLY A 64 19.05 1.63 -6.77
C GLY A 64 18.78 1.93 -8.23
N PRO A 65 19.78 1.75 -9.12
CA PRO A 65 19.61 1.93 -10.56
C PRO A 65 18.50 1.06 -11.15
N GLU A 66 18.30 -0.13 -10.57
CA GLU A 66 17.23 -1.05 -10.88
C GLU A 66 16.43 -1.36 -9.60
N PRO A 67 15.39 -0.56 -9.29
CA PRO A 67 14.57 -0.77 -8.11
C PRO A 67 13.86 -2.12 -8.14
N ARG A 68 13.86 -2.83 -7.02
CA ARG A 68 13.19 -4.13 -6.89
C ARG A 68 12.25 -4.16 -5.69
N THR A 69 10.98 -4.44 -5.94
CA THR A 69 10.01 -4.73 -4.88
C THR A 69 10.36 -6.06 -4.22
N ILE A 70 10.53 -6.04 -2.90
CA ILE A 70 10.88 -7.20 -2.07
C ILE A 70 9.61 -7.89 -1.57
N ILE A 71 8.68 -7.09 -1.03
CA ILE A 71 7.39 -7.56 -0.54
C ILE A 71 6.37 -6.43 -0.67
N THR A 72 5.12 -6.81 -0.90
CA THR A 72 3.98 -5.90 -0.99
C THR A 72 2.76 -6.50 -0.28
N LYS A 73 1.96 -5.65 0.37
CA LYS A 73 0.69 -6.00 1.03
C LYS A 73 -0.35 -4.96 0.71
N PHE A 74 -1.54 -5.39 0.31
CA PHE A 74 -2.68 -4.51 0.11
C PHE A 74 -3.77 -4.79 1.16
N LYS A 75 -4.41 -3.73 1.66
CA LYS A 75 -5.53 -3.81 2.60
C LYS A 75 -6.56 -2.74 2.31
N ARG A 76 -7.82 -3.03 2.62
CA ARG A 76 -8.86 -2.02 2.76
C ARG A 76 -9.19 -1.82 4.23
N VAL A 77 -9.11 -0.59 4.68
CA VAL A 77 -9.47 -0.19 6.03
C VAL A 77 -10.76 0.60 5.96
N GLY A 78 -11.82 0.08 6.60
CA GLY A 78 -13.08 0.79 6.68
C GLY A 78 -13.00 1.96 7.66
N ALA A 79 -13.42 3.14 7.20
CA ALA A 79 -13.53 4.33 8.02
C ALA A 79 -14.95 4.91 7.87
N THR A 80 -15.70 5.00 8.96
CA THR A 80 -17.10 5.46 8.94
C THR A 80 -17.20 6.86 9.51
N ILE A 81 -17.71 7.79 8.71
CA ILE A 81 -18.01 9.16 9.13
C ILE A 81 -19.47 9.19 9.60
N ALA A 82 -19.68 9.48 10.89
CA ALA A 82 -21.01 9.60 11.48
C ALA A 82 -21.77 10.82 10.93
N ALA A 83 -23.11 10.82 11.04
CA ALA A 83 -23.97 11.83 10.43
C ALA A 83 -23.71 13.26 10.92
N ASP A 84 -23.21 13.41 12.14
CA ASP A 84 -22.86 14.66 12.82
C ASP A 84 -21.37 15.01 12.70
N GLN A 85 -20.59 14.22 11.96
CA GLN A 85 -19.14 14.40 11.78
C GLN A 85 -18.79 14.78 10.34
N SER A 86 -17.73 15.58 10.19
CA SER A 86 -17.15 15.93 8.89
C SER A 86 -15.89 15.13 8.56
N HIS A 87 -15.36 14.38 9.52
CA HIS A 87 -14.15 13.59 9.36
C HIS A 87 -14.07 12.47 10.40
N VAL A 88 -13.24 11.47 10.12
CA VAL A 88 -12.91 10.37 11.04
C VAL A 88 -11.44 9.99 10.88
N GLN A 89 -10.81 9.51 11.96
CA GLN A 89 -9.47 8.93 11.89
C GLN A 89 -9.54 7.44 11.55
N PHE A 90 -8.53 6.95 10.83
CA PHE A 90 -8.30 5.52 10.66
C PHE A 90 -6.89 5.16 11.13
N VAL A 91 -6.74 3.94 11.63
CA VAL A 91 -5.45 3.38 12.05
C VAL A 91 -5.36 1.97 11.48
N ASP A 92 -4.20 1.62 10.96
CA ASP A 92 -3.89 0.25 10.54
C ASP A 92 -2.45 -0.10 10.88
N ILE A 93 -2.24 -1.38 11.16
CA ILE A 93 -0.92 -1.96 11.42
C ILE A 93 -0.75 -3.16 10.49
N GLU A 94 0.31 -3.14 9.68
CA GLU A 94 0.74 -4.27 8.86
C GLU A 94 1.95 -4.95 9.50
N GLU A 95 1.83 -6.24 9.82
CA GLU A 95 2.87 -7.01 10.52
C GLU A 95 3.53 -8.08 9.63
N GLY A 96 3.02 -8.29 8.41
CA GLY A 96 3.41 -9.35 7.50
C GLY A 96 4.50 -8.96 6.50
N LEU A 97 5.27 -7.90 6.78
CA LEU A 97 6.43 -7.52 5.96
C LEU A 97 7.68 -8.24 6.48
N ALA A 98 7.95 -9.42 5.93
CA ALA A 98 9.11 -10.23 6.29
C ALA A 98 9.93 -10.60 5.06
N PHE A 99 11.26 -10.50 5.15
CA PHE A 99 12.18 -10.86 4.07
C PHE A 99 13.56 -11.28 4.62
N PRO A 100 14.36 -12.07 3.87
CA PRO A 100 15.71 -12.42 4.29
C PRO A 100 16.55 -11.18 4.57
N LEU A 101 17.28 -11.17 5.69
CA LEU A 101 18.13 -10.05 6.08
C LEU A 101 19.23 -9.85 5.02
N PRO A 102 19.27 -8.70 4.32
CA PRO A 102 20.31 -8.44 3.34
C PRO A 102 21.66 -8.15 4.02
N PRO A 103 22.77 -8.14 3.26
CA PRO A 103 24.05 -7.67 3.76
C PRO A 103 23.92 -6.27 4.38
N ALA A 104 24.62 -6.03 5.50
CA ALA A 104 24.48 -4.78 6.24
C ALA A 104 24.76 -3.52 5.39
N ALA A 105 25.69 -3.63 4.43
CA ALA A 105 26.02 -2.55 3.49
C ALA A 105 24.87 -2.19 2.53
N GLU A 106 23.91 -3.09 2.31
CA GLU A 106 22.78 -2.86 1.40
C GLU A 106 21.52 -2.37 2.13
N LEU A 107 21.45 -2.48 3.46
CA LEU A 107 20.24 -2.16 4.23
C LEU A 107 19.71 -0.73 4.01
N SER A 108 20.60 0.24 3.75
CA SER A 108 20.22 1.64 3.48
C SER A 108 19.40 1.81 2.20
N SER A 109 19.48 0.86 1.27
CA SER A 109 18.67 0.84 0.05
C SER A 109 17.28 0.25 0.23
N TYR A 110 16.97 -0.36 1.38
CA TYR A 110 15.66 -0.95 1.64
C TYR A 110 14.73 0.10 2.23
N VAL A 111 13.82 0.60 1.41
CA VAL A 111 12.86 1.65 1.77
C VAL A 111 11.48 1.06 1.96
N VAL A 112 10.83 1.47 3.06
CA VAL A 112 9.43 1.12 3.36
C VAL A 112 8.52 2.20 2.79
N TYR A 113 7.62 1.78 1.91
CA TYR A 113 6.59 2.61 1.30
C TYR A 113 5.23 2.30 1.91
N VAL A 114 4.48 3.37 2.20
CA VAL A 114 3.03 3.33 2.45
C VAL A 114 2.36 4.31 1.50
N GLY A 115 1.29 3.87 0.83
CA GLY A 115 0.52 4.74 -0.04
C GLY A 115 -0.93 4.29 -0.21
N PHE A 116 -1.73 5.16 -0.82
CA PHE A 116 -3.07 4.78 -1.29
C PHE A 116 -2.96 4.10 -2.66
N ASP A 117 -3.62 2.95 -2.84
CA ASP A 117 -3.61 2.21 -4.12
C ASP A 117 -5.03 1.85 -4.59
N GLU A 118 -5.62 2.70 -5.43
CA GLU A 118 -6.95 2.48 -6.01
C GLU A 118 -7.03 1.30 -7.00
N MET A 119 -5.88 0.79 -7.45
CA MET A 119 -5.79 -0.35 -8.35
C MET A 119 -5.56 -1.68 -7.61
N GLY A 120 -5.39 -1.65 -6.28
CA GLY A 120 -4.78 -2.73 -5.50
C GLY A 120 -5.24 -4.15 -5.82
N ASP A 121 -6.54 -4.44 -5.79
CA ASP A 121 -7.06 -5.80 -6.04
C ASP A 121 -6.86 -6.28 -7.49
N ARG A 122 -6.76 -5.36 -8.45
CA ARG A 122 -6.63 -5.69 -9.88
C ARG A 122 -5.25 -6.23 -10.20
N ASN A 123 -4.23 -5.83 -9.44
CA ASN A 123 -2.85 -6.24 -9.64
C ASN A 123 -2.54 -7.60 -8.98
N GLU A 124 -3.18 -7.94 -7.85
CA GLU A 124 -2.98 -9.23 -7.16
C GLU A 124 -3.67 -10.41 -7.88
N ARG A 125 -4.70 -10.15 -8.67
CA ARG A 125 -5.47 -11.17 -9.42
C ARG A 125 -4.80 -11.72 -10.68
N LYS A 126 -3.60 -11.26 -11.06
CA LYS A 126 -2.88 -11.80 -12.21
C LYS A 126 -1.88 -12.85 -11.73
N PRO A 127 -2.23 -14.16 -11.72
CA PRO A 127 -1.23 -15.19 -11.51
C PRO A 127 -0.18 -15.06 -12.62
N GLU A 128 1.10 -15.12 -12.25
CA GLU A 128 2.20 -15.22 -13.20
C GLU A 128 1.91 -16.41 -14.12
N ARG A 129 1.74 -16.12 -15.42
CA ARG A 129 1.58 -17.16 -16.43
C ARG A 129 2.84 -18.04 -16.37
N PRO A 130 2.74 -19.36 -16.13
CA PRO A 130 3.91 -20.21 -16.16
C PRO A 130 4.53 -20.13 -17.56
N ALA A 131 5.85 -19.86 -17.60
CA ALA A 131 6.60 -19.79 -18.84
C ALA A 131 6.40 -21.09 -19.64
N ARG A 132 5.91 -20.97 -20.88
CA ARG A 132 5.79 -22.12 -21.78
C ARG A 132 7.19 -22.68 -22.02
N LYS A 133 7.42 -23.93 -21.59
CA LYS A 133 8.64 -24.66 -21.93
C LYS A 133 8.76 -24.74 -23.47
N PRO A 134 9.96 -24.50 -24.05
CA PRO A 134 10.15 -24.73 -25.48
C PRO A 134 9.93 -26.21 -25.78
N VAL A 135 9.03 -26.52 -26.70
CA VAL A 135 8.86 -27.88 -27.20
C VAL A 135 10.09 -28.19 -28.06
N ALA A 136 10.92 -29.13 -27.60
CA ALA A 136 12.02 -29.66 -28.38
C ALA A 136 11.46 -30.32 -29.65
N ARG A 137 11.86 -29.81 -30.81
CA ARG A 137 11.49 -30.35 -32.11
C ARG A 137 12.42 -31.55 -32.38
N GLN A 138 11.93 -32.77 -32.18
CA GLN A 138 12.63 -33.97 -32.62
C GLN A 138 12.33 -34.23 -34.11
N GLN A 139 13.38 -34.65 -34.81
CA GLN A 139 13.46 -34.94 -36.24
C GLN A 139 12.73 -36.24 -36.59
#